data_AF-A0A4U5MGB0-F1
#
_entry.id   AF-A0A4U5MGB0-F1
#
_cell.length_a   1.000
_cell.length_b   1.000
_cell.length_c   1.000
_cell.angle_alpha   90.00
_cell.angle_beta   90.00
_cell.angle_gamma   90.00
#
_symmetry.space_group_name_H-M   'P 1'
#
loop_
_entity.id
_entity.type
_entity.pdbx_description
1 polymer ?
#
loop_
_entity_poly.entity_id
_entity_poly.type
_entity_poly.pdbx_seq_one_letter_code
_entity_poly.pdbx_strand_id
1 'polypeptide(L)'
;MLVSERFQPVHGERVPYVVVEGESPTSTVISCVVEPSEYFANQSMRLNYDYYVLRQLLPALHRVLELVPVRLTYSNHEKQDCYGCRAFGQKPWCVRCRTEPLAVSRAIVESAKDQNLLTILKRGCRECATFRCGLDAFEFQCGNLFCPINDKIAFLQKSKAIEAAMTHGLREGAEEWIEEEPVVLM
;
A
#
# COMPACT_ATOMS: atom_id res chain seq x y z
N MET A 1 -4.22 -19.32 13.86
CA MET A 1 -5.53 -19.63 13.26
C MET A 1 -5.50 -21.08 12.81
N LEU A 2 -6.41 -21.93 13.29
CA LEU A 2 -6.54 -23.30 12.78
C LEU A 2 -7.24 -23.21 11.42
N VAL A 3 -6.47 -23.33 10.34
CA VAL A 3 -7.04 -23.45 8.99
C VAL A 3 -7.82 -24.75 8.95
N SER A 4 -9.13 -24.67 8.63
CA SER A 4 -9.98 -25.86 8.48
C SER A 4 -9.35 -26.80 7.45
N GLU A 5 -9.28 -28.10 7.74
CA GLU A 5 -8.68 -29.13 6.86
C GLU A 5 -9.21 -29.09 5.42
N ARG A 6 -10.40 -28.54 5.22
CA ARG A 6 -11.02 -28.36 3.89
C ARG A 6 -10.31 -27.36 2.98
N PHE A 7 -9.46 -26.50 3.53
CA PHE A 7 -8.70 -25.50 2.79
C PHE A 7 -7.25 -25.93 2.53
N GLN A 8 -6.89 -27.18 2.82
CA GLN A 8 -5.56 -27.67 2.51
C GLN A 8 -5.40 -27.83 0.98
N PRO A 9 -4.32 -27.30 0.39
CA PRO A 9 -4.13 -27.36 -1.06
C PRO A 9 -3.95 -28.79 -1.53
N VAL A 10 -4.49 -29.08 -2.70
CA VAL A 10 -4.40 -30.41 -3.31
C VAL A 10 -3.06 -30.56 -4.03
N HIS A 11 -2.58 -31.79 -4.19
CA HIS A 11 -1.34 -32.04 -4.94
C HIS A 11 -1.43 -31.52 -6.37
N GLY A 12 -0.48 -30.67 -6.77
CA GLY A 12 -0.44 -30.04 -8.10
C GLY A 12 -1.21 -28.73 -8.21
N GLU A 13 -1.89 -28.29 -7.14
CA GLU A 13 -2.52 -26.99 -7.08
C GLU A 13 -1.49 -25.86 -6.97
N ARG A 14 -1.75 -24.74 -7.66
CA ARG A 14 -0.92 -23.54 -7.56
C ARG A 14 -1.43 -22.66 -6.43
N VAL A 15 -0.66 -22.59 -5.34
CA VAL A 15 -0.97 -21.73 -4.20
C VAL A 15 -0.32 -20.35 -4.42
N PRO A 16 -1.09 -19.25 -4.48
CA PRO A 16 -0.54 -17.91 -4.62
C PRO A 16 0.05 -17.44 -3.29
N TYR A 17 1.17 -16.73 -3.33
CA TYR A 17 1.83 -16.20 -2.15
C TYR A 17 2.58 -14.90 -2.47
N VAL A 18 2.84 -14.10 -1.43
CA VAL A 18 3.67 -12.90 -1.49
C VAL A 18 4.75 -12.94 -0.42
N VAL A 19 5.89 -12.29 -0.68
CA VAL A 19 7.00 -12.19 0.27
C VAL A 19 7.00 -10.80 0.90
N VAL A 20 6.75 -10.75 2.21
CA VAL A 20 6.71 -9.50 2.99
C VAL A 20 8.05 -9.20 3.66
N GLU A 21 8.23 -7.99 4.15
CA GLU A 21 9.38 -7.64 4.98
C GLU A 21 9.41 -8.49 6.25
N GLY A 22 10.59 -9.00 6.60
CA GLY A 22 10.78 -9.75 7.84
C GLY A 22 10.85 -8.81 9.04
N GLU A 23 10.37 -9.29 10.19
CA GLU A 23 10.45 -8.57 11.46
C GLU A 23 11.91 -8.36 11.92
N SER A 24 12.81 -9.27 11.53
CA SER A 24 14.23 -9.20 11.82
C SER A 24 15.07 -9.36 10.55
N PRO A 25 16.29 -8.78 10.48
CA PRO A 25 17.19 -8.96 9.33
C PRO A 25 17.70 -10.39 9.17
N THR A 26 17.53 -11.24 10.20
CA THR A 26 17.90 -12.66 10.19
C THR A 26 16.74 -13.57 9.77
N SER A 27 15.55 -13.02 9.51
CA SER A 27 14.38 -13.79 9.11
C SER A 27 14.63 -14.48 7.76
N THR A 28 14.26 -15.77 7.69
CA THR A 28 14.35 -16.54 6.45
C THR A 28 13.30 -16.08 5.44
N VAL A 29 13.55 -16.28 4.15
CA VAL A 29 12.55 -15.96 3.11
C VAL A 29 11.25 -16.73 3.35
N ILE A 30 11.34 -18.01 3.71
CA ILE A 30 10.17 -18.87 3.93
C ILE A 30 9.29 -18.38 5.08
N SER A 31 9.88 -17.85 6.16
CA SER A 31 9.13 -17.26 7.27
C SER A 31 8.42 -15.95 6.91
N CYS A 32 8.80 -15.31 5.81
CA CYS A 32 8.19 -14.07 5.32
C CYS A 32 7.18 -14.30 4.20
N VAL A 33 6.82 -15.56 3.91
CA VAL A 33 5.81 -15.91 2.90
C VAL A 33 4.43 -15.81 3.55
N VAL A 34 3.55 -15.03 2.92
CA VAL A 34 2.20 -14.75 3.41
C VAL A 34 1.19 -14.93 2.28
N GLU A 35 -0.05 -15.34 2.61
CA GLU A 35 -1.13 -15.40 1.63
C GLU A 35 -1.56 -13.99 1.18
N PRO A 36 -1.95 -13.80 -0.09
CA PRO A 36 -2.40 -12.49 -0.57
C PRO A 36 -3.58 -11.92 0.22
N SER A 37 -4.53 -12.79 0.63
CA SER A 37 -5.67 -12.44 1.49
C SER A 37 -5.23 -11.81 2.81
N GLU A 38 -4.26 -12.43 3.49
CA GLU A 38 -3.69 -11.92 4.74
C GLU A 38 -2.91 -10.62 4.53
N TYR A 39 -2.14 -10.52 3.44
CA TYR A 39 -1.42 -9.30 3.08
C TYR A 39 -2.38 -8.11 2.83
N PHE A 40 -3.53 -8.36 2.23
CA PHE A 40 -4.55 -7.34 1.99
C PHE A 40 -5.34 -6.96 3.25
N ALA A 41 -5.57 -7.92 4.15
CA ALA A 41 -6.18 -7.65 5.46
C ALA A 41 -5.27 -6.78 6.35
N ASN A 42 -3.96 -7.01 6.31
CA ASN A 42 -2.99 -6.32 7.17
C ASN A 42 -2.37 -5.09 6.48
N GLN A 43 -2.82 -3.89 6.89
CA GLN A 43 -2.32 -2.62 6.33
C GLN A 43 -0.86 -2.31 6.71
N SER A 44 -0.37 -2.85 7.82
CA SER A 44 1.00 -2.65 8.29
C SER A 44 2.04 -3.47 7.50
N MET A 45 1.64 -4.58 6.89
CA MET A 45 2.56 -5.45 6.14
C MET A 45 3.00 -4.77 4.84
N ARG A 46 4.31 -4.74 4.61
CA ARG A 46 4.95 -4.21 3.39
C ARG A 46 5.61 -5.33 2.60
N LEU A 47 5.65 -5.20 1.28
CA LEU A 47 6.35 -6.15 0.42
C LEU A 47 7.87 -6.01 0.61
N ASN A 48 8.58 -7.14 0.53
CA ASN A 48 10.03 -7.14 0.54
C ASN A 48 10.59 -6.73 -0.82
N TYR A 49 10.75 -5.43 -1.05
CA TYR A 49 11.28 -4.90 -2.31
C TYR A 49 12.68 -5.44 -2.62
N ASP A 50 13.55 -5.55 -1.61
CA ASP A 50 14.90 -6.10 -1.77
C ASP A 50 14.88 -7.49 -2.37
N TYR A 51 14.00 -8.35 -1.84
CA TYR A 51 13.83 -9.70 -2.33
C TYR A 51 13.42 -9.71 -3.80
N TYR A 52 12.35 -9.01 -4.18
CA TYR A 52 11.86 -9.03 -5.56
C TYR A 52 12.85 -8.39 -6.54
N VAL A 53 13.51 -7.30 -6.16
CA VAL A 53 14.48 -6.64 -7.04
C VAL A 53 15.72 -7.51 -7.20
N LEU A 54 16.34 -7.96 -6.11
CA LEU A 54 17.61 -8.70 -6.17
C LEU A 54 17.45 -10.13 -6.67
N ARG A 55 16.36 -10.81 -6.32
CA ARG A 55 16.18 -12.24 -6.65
C ARG A 55 15.45 -12.48 -7.96
N GLN A 56 14.60 -11.54 -8.40
CA GLN A 56 13.76 -11.75 -9.58
C GLN A 56 14.10 -10.76 -10.69
N LEU A 57 14.03 -9.46 -10.43
CA LEU A 57 14.18 -8.44 -11.47
C LEU A 57 15.63 -8.34 -11.98
N LEU A 58 16.58 -8.15 -11.08
CA LEU A 58 17.98 -7.91 -11.42
C LEU A 58 18.60 -9.08 -12.21
N PRO A 59 18.40 -10.36 -11.83
CA PRO A 59 18.89 -11.48 -12.62
C PRO A 59 18.22 -11.61 -13.99
N ALA A 60 16.95 -11.21 -14.14
CA ALA A 60 16.28 -11.18 -15.44
C ALA A 60 16.87 -10.08 -16.34
N LEU A 61 17.08 -8.89 -15.80
CA LEU A 61 17.67 -7.77 -16.55
C LEU A 61 19.10 -8.07 -16.98
N HIS A 62 19.93 -8.66 -16.11
CA HIS A 62 21.29 -9.04 -16.48
C HIS A 62 21.36 -10.03 -17.65
N ARG A 63 20.41 -10.97 -17.73
CA ARG A 63 20.33 -11.92 -18.86
C ARG A 63 19.98 -11.23 -20.18
N VAL A 64 19.07 -10.26 -20.14
CA VAL A 64 18.65 -9.52 -21.35
C VAL A 64 19.72 -8.52 -21.79
N LEU A 65 20.45 -7.93 -20.83
CA LEU A 65 21.46 -6.90 -21.09
C LEU A 65 22.88 -7.45 -21.15
N GLU A 66 23.06 -8.76 -21.31
CA GLU A 66 24.38 -9.42 -21.26
C GLU A 66 25.37 -8.86 -22.30
N LEU A 67 24.87 -8.44 -23.48
CA LEU A 67 25.68 -7.86 -24.55
C LEU A 67 25.96 -6.36 -24.38
N VAL A 68 25.30 -5.70 -23.43
CA VAL A 68 25.50 -4.28 -23.15
C VAL A 68 26.53 -4.19 -22.01
N PRO A 69 27.61 -3.39 -22.13
CA PRO A 69 28.63 -3.25 -21.10
C PRO A 69 28.12 -2.38 -19.91
N VAL A 70 27.01 -2.76 -19.31
CA VAL A 70 26.35 -2.07 -18.21
C VAL A 70 26.20 -3.03 -17.03
N ARG A 71 26.67 -2.59 -15.86
CA ARG A 71 26.47 -3.31 -14.61
C ARG A 71 25.36 -2.64 -13.81
N LEU A 72 24.21 -3.31 -13.75
CA LEU A 72 23.13 -2.89 -12.86
C LEU A 72 23.49 -3.22 -11.41
N THR A 73 23.24 -2.26 -10.52
CA THR A 73 23.35 -2.45 -9.06
C THR A 73 22.09 -1.90 -8.42
N TYR A 74 21.64 -2.53 -7.34
CA TYR A 74 20.50 -2.09 -6.57
C TYR A 74 20.95 -1.77 -5.15
N SER A 75 20.59 -0.57 -4.68
CA SER A 75 20.73 -0.14 -3.31
C SER A 75 19.38 0.32 -2.81
N ASN A 76 18.90 -0.32 -1.75
CA ASN A 76 17.67 0.12 -1.13
C ASN A 76 17.96 1.25 -0.15
N HIS A 77 17.48 2.44 -0.50
CA HIS A 77 17.51 3.62 0.33
C HIS A 77 16.31 3.68 1.29
N GLU A 78 15.30 2.80 1.14
CA GLU A 78 14.03 2.84 1.87
C GLU A 78 14.05 2.38 3.33
N LYS A 79 15.24 2.26 3.95
CA LYS A 79 15.35 2.21 5.42
C LYS A 79 15.01 3.59 6.01
N GLN A 80 13.71 3.84 6.08
CA GLN A 80 13.06 4.89 6.85
C GLN A 80 13.39 6.34 6.46
N ASP A 81 12.93 6.79 5.29
CA ASP A 81 13.14 8.19 4.87
C ASP A 81 12.01 9.13 5.29
N CYS A 82 12.37 10.40 5.47
CA CYS A 82 11.42 11.49 5.67
C CYS A 82 10.58 11.73 4.41
N TYR A 83 9.26 11.80 4.54
CA TYR A 83 8.32 12.08 3.44
C TYR A 83 8.62 13.42 2.73
N GLY A 84 9.07 14.43 3.48
CA GLY A 84 9.40 15.76 2.98
C GLY A 84 10.70 15.78 2.16
N CYS A 85 11.83 15.68 2.86
CA CYS A 85 13.16 15.88 2.28
C CYS A 85 13.90 14.59 1.88
N ARG A 86 13.31 13.41 2.10
CA ARG A 86 13.92 12.10 1.85
C ARG A 86 15.22 11.86 2.63
N ALA A 87 15.42 12.56 3.75
CA ALA A 87 16.53 12.30 4.65
C ALA A 87 16.37 10.92 5.31
N PHE A 88 17.47 10.17 5.37
CA PHE A 88 17.55 8.82 5.94
C PHE A 88 17.24 8.77 7.44
N GLY A 89 16.62 7.67 7.89
CA GLY A 89 16.45 7.31 9.30
C GLY A 89 15.36 8.07 10.08
N GLN A 90 14.40 8.71 9.41
CA GLN A 90 13.35 9.52 10.04
C GLN A 90 11.99 9.23 9.37
N LYS A 91 11.08 8.51 10.03
CA LYS A 91 9.74 8.16 9.52
C LYS A 91 8.61 8.73 10.39
N PRO A 92 7.48 9.16 9.80
CA PRO A 92 7.35 9.61 8.41
C PRO A 92 7.96 11.01 8.20
N TRP A 93 8.38 11.68 9.27
CA TRP A 93 8.92 13.05 9.23
C TRP A 93 10.25 13.12 9.97
N CYS A 94 11.21 13.87 9.43
CA CYS A 94 12.33 14.38 10.22
C CYS A 94 11.91 15.62 11.01
N VAL A 95 12.70 15.97 12.03
CA VAL A 95 12.45 17.15 12.90
C VAL A 95 12.25 18.43 12.08
N ARG A 96 13.03 18.62 11.01
CA ARG A 96 12.94 19.81 10.14
C ARG A 96 11.66 19.84 9.30
N CYS A 97 11.31 18.74 8.64
CA CYS A 97 10.15 18.70 7.75
C CYS A 97 8.82 18.65 8.51
N ARG A 98 8.83 18.22 9.78
CA ARG A 98 7.64 18.27 10.62
C ARG A 98 7.21 19.71 10.93
N THR A 99 8.18 20.61 11.06
CA THR A 99 7.94 22.03 11.38
C THR A 99 7.83 22.92 10.14
N GLU A 100 8.24 22.42 8.98
CA GLU A 100 8.21 23.16 7.71
C GLU A 100 6.79 23.14 7.11
N PRO A 101 6.09 24.29 7.02
CA PRO A 101 4.69 24.32 6.58
C PRO A 101 4.51 23.85 5.14
N LEU A 102 5.49 24.09 4.27
CA LEU A 102 5.45 23.64 2.86
C LEU A 102 5.56 22.11 2.73
N ALA A 103 6.36 21.47 3.59
CA ALA A 103 6.53 20.03 3.55
C ALA A 103 5.24 19.33 3.99
N VAL A 104 4.59 19.86 5.04
CA VAL A 104 3.32 19.37 5.57
C VAL A 104 2.17 19.60 4.59
N SER A 105 2.06 20.81 4.02
CA SER A 105 0.99 21.13 3.07
C SER A 105 1.03 20.23 1.83
N ARG A 106 2.24 19.93 1.33
CA ARG A 106 2.40 18.97 0.23
C ARG A 106 1.88 17.58 0.59
N ALA A 107 2.22 17.07 1.78
CA ALA A 107 1.73 15.77 2.25
C ALA A 107 0.20 15.74 2.40
N ILE A 108 -0.42 16.83 2.88
CA ILE A 108 -1.88 16.94 2.97
C ILE A 108 -2.52 16.89 1.58
N VAL A 109 -2.01 17.68 0.62
CA VAL A 109 -2.53 17.70 -0.76
C VAL A 109 -2.38 16.33 -1.43
N GLU A 110 -1.24 15.68 -1.27
CA GLU A 110 -1.02 14.33 -1.81
C GLU A 110 -1.92 13.28 -1.13
N SER A 111 -2.09 13.36 0.19
CA SER A 111 -3.03 12.53 0.93
C SER A 111 -4.47 12.73 0.45
N ALA A 112 -4.90 13.98 0.21
CA ALA A 112 -6.23 14.27 -0.30
C ALA A 112 -6.45 13.69 -1.71
N LYS A 113 -5.44 13.76 -2.59
CA LYS A 113 -5.49 13.11 -3.91
C LYS A 113 -5.65 11.59 -3.79
N ASP A 114 -4.87 10.96 -2.90
CA ASP A 114 -4.95 9.52 -2.67
C ASP A 114 -6.30 9.10 -2.07
N GLN A 115 -6.85 9.89 -1.15
CA GLN A 115 -8.18 9.68 -0.57
C GLN A 115 -9.31 9.84 -1.59
N ASN A 116 -9.21 10.83 -2.48
CA ASN A 116 -10.16 11.03 -3.57
C ASN A 116 -10.14 9.83 -4.52
N LEU A 117 -8.94 9.37 -4.90
CA LEU A 117 -8.79 8.19 -5.76
C LEU A 117 -9.33 6.93 -5.08
N LEU A 118 -9.06 6.73 -3.78
CA LEU A 118 -9.66 5.65 -3.00
C LEU A 118 -11.19 5.70 -3.02
N THR A 119 -11.78 6.88 -2.90
CA THR A 119 -13.24 7.07 -2.92
C THR A 119 -13.84 6.69 -4.27
N ILE A 120 -13.18 7.09 -5.37
CA ILE A 120 -13.57 6.73 -6.73
C ILE A 120 -13.48 5.21 -6.93
N LEU A 121 -12.37 4.59 -6.54
CA LEU A 121 -12.16 3.14 -6.70
C LEU A 121 -13.14 2.33 -5.84
N LYS A 122 -13.40 2.76 -4.60
CA LYS A 122 -14.40 2.13 -3.73
C LYS A 122 -15.82 2.25 -4.31
N ARG A 123 -16.14 3.36 -4.99
CA ARG A 123 -17.42 3.48 -5.72
C ARG A 123 -17.51 2.44 -6.84
N GLY A 124 -16.50 2.34 -7.70
CA GLY A 124 -16.47 1.32 -8.76
C GLY A 124 -16.51 -0.12 -8.22
N CYS A 125 -15.84 -0.38 -7.08
CA CYS A 125 -15.92 -1.68 -6.42
C CYS A 125 -17.34 -1.99 -5.92
N ARG A 126 -18.06 -1.00 -5.37
CA ARG A 126 -19.46 -1.16 -4.93
C ARG A 126 -20.40 -1.40 -6.10
N GLU A 127 -20.24 -0.68 -7.21
CA GLU A 127 -21.03 -0.91 -8.43
C GLU A 127 -20.82 -2.32 -9.01
N CYS A 128 -19.59 -2.83 -8.98
CA CYS A 128 -19.29 -4.21 -9.37
C CYS A 128 -19.93 -5.22 -8.40
N ALA A 129 -19.84 -4.97 -7.09
CA ALA A 129 -20.39 -5.84 -6.06
C ALA A 129 -21.92 -5.92 -6.12
N THR A 130 -22.62 -4.81 -6.33
CA THR A 130 -24.07 -4.81 -6.49
C THR A 130 -24.48 -5.58 -7.74
N PHE A 131 -23.77 -5.39 -8.86
CA PHE A 131 -24.04 -6.09 -10.11
C PHE A 131 -23.76 -7.61 -10.03
N ARG A 132 -22.72 -8.03 -9.31
CA ARG A 132 -22.26 -9.44 -9.27
C ARG A 132 -22.80 -10.24 -8.11
N CYS A 133 -23.07 -9.61 -6.97
CA CYS A 133 -23.35 -10.32 -5.72
C CYS A 133 -24.74 -10.02 -5.14
N GLY A 134 -25.47 -8.99 -5.61
CA GLY A 134 -26.81 -8.66 -5.11
C GLY A 134 -26.87 -8.34 -3.61
N LEU A 135 -25.73 -8.04 -2.99
CA LEU A 135 -25.60 -7.75 -1.56
C LEU A 135 -25.65 -6.24 -1.33
N ASP A 136 -26.29 -5.82 -0.23
CA ASP A 136 -26.22 -4.45 0.25
C ASP A 136 -24.76 -4.11 0.59
N ALA A 137 -24.25 -3.06 -0.08
CA ALA A 137 -22.84 -2.76 -0.21
C ALA A 137 -22.14 -2.25 1.07
N PHE A 138 -22.79 -2.32 2.24
CA PHE A 138 -22.27 -1.75 3.48
C PHE A 138 -21.18 -2.60 4.15
N GLU A 139 -21.15 -3.92 3.95
CA GLU A 139 -20.15 -4.82 4.57
C GLU A 139 -19.41 -5.75 3.59
N PHE A 140 -19.58 -5.57 2.28
CA PHE A 140 -18.95 -6.46 1.31
C PHE A 140 -17.42 -6.22 1.19
N GLN A 141 -16.62 -7.24 1.50
CA GLN A 141 -15.19 -7.27 1.18
C GLN A 141 -14.95 -8.09 -0.09
N CYS A 142 -14.39 -7.45 -1.12
CA CYS A 142 -14.06 -8.11 -2.38
C CYS A 142 -12.91 -9.11 -2.17
N GLY A 143 -13.21 -10.41 -2.31
CA GLY A 143 -12.21 -11.49 -2.24
C GLY A 143 -11.51 -11.82 -3.56
N ASN A 144 -11.76 -11.07 -4.64
CA ASN A 144 -11.13 -11.35 -5.93
C ASN A 144 -9.69 -10.83 -5.96
N LEU A 145 -8.73 -11.76 -5.87
CA LEU A 145 -7.29 -11.52 -5.90
C LEU A 145 -6.73 -11.10 -7.26
N PHE A 146 -7.53 -11.17 -8.33
CA PHE A 146 -7.12 -10.77 -9.69
C PHE A 146 -7.80 -9.47 -10.13
N CYS A 147 -8.46 -8.76 -9.21
CA CYS A 147 -9.17 -7.54 -9.52
C CYS A 147 -8.22 -6.33 -9.46
N PRO A 148 -7.93 -5.66 -10.59
CA PRO A 148 -7.00 -4.53 -10.60
C PRO A 148 -7.50 -3.34 -9.75
N ILE A 149 -8.83 -3.20 -9.58
CA ILE A 149 -9.42 -2.18 -8.70
C ILE A 149 -9.11 -2.51 -7.25
N ASN A 150 -9.28 -3.76 -6.84
CA ASN A 150 -9.03 -4.20 -5.46
C ASN A 150 -7.54 -4.09 -5.12
N ASP A 151 -6.67 -4.50 -6.04
CA ASP A 151 -5.22 -4.35 -5.91
C ASP A 151 -4.82 -2.88 -5.73
N LYS A 152 -5.43 -1.97 -6.51
CA LYS A 152 -5.16 -0.54 -6.41
C LYS A 152 -5.69 0.07 -5.11
N ILE A 153 -6.87 -0.37 -4.64
CA ILE A 153 -7.42 0.03 -3.34
C ILE A 153 -6.45 -0.39 -2.23
N ALA A 154 -6.02 -1.64 -2.22
CA ALA A 154 -5.07 -2.15 -1.23
C ALA A 154 -3.73 -1.40 -1.26
N PHE A 155 -3.23 -1.06 -2.45
CA PHE A 155 -2.02 -0.26 -2.59
C PHE A 155 -2.18 1.15 -1.99
N LEU A 156 -3.28 1.83 -2.31
CA LEU A 156 -3.53 3.20 -1.84
C LEU A 156 -3.84 3.25 -0.34
N GLN A 157 -4.45 2.22 0.24
CA GLN A 157 -4.61 2.09 1.68
C GLN A 157 -3.26 2.08 2.41
N LYS A 158 -2.19 1.62 1.76
CA LYS A 158 -0.82 1.62 2.26
C LYS A 158 -0.02 2.86 1.80
N SER A 159 -0.66 3.93 1.34
CA SER A 159 0.04 5.13 0.86
C SER A 159 0.86 5.80 1.97
N LYS A 160 2.13 6.12 1.67
CA LYS A 160 3.02 6.88 2.56
C LYS A 160 2.52 8.32 2.77
N ALA A 161 1.75 8.88 1.82
CA ALA A 161 1.19 10.23 1.91
C ALA A 161 0.10 10.31 3.00
N ILE A 162 -0.81 9.33 3.00
CA ILE A 162 -1.87 9.20 4.00
C ILE A 162 -1.25 8.98 5.39
N GLU A 163 -0.26 8.08 5.49
CA GLU A 163 0.48 7.83 6.73
C GLU A 163 1.18 9.10 7.25
N ALA A 164 1.85 9.85 6.38
CA ALA A 164 2.52 11.10 6.74
C ALA A 164 1.56 12.19 7.20
N ALA A 165 0.42 12.35 6.53
CA ALA A 165 -0.60 13.33 6.90
C ALA A 165 -1.27 12.98 8.24
N MET A 166 -1.59 11.71 8.49
CA MET A 166 -2.17 11.25 9.76
C MET A 166 -1.25 11.50 10.95
N THR A 167 0.05 11.25 10.79
CA THR A 167 1.03 11.34 11.89
C THR A 167 1.33 12.78 12.31
N HIS A 168 0.99 13.78 11.49
CA HIS A 168 1.22 15.19 11.82
C HIS A 168 0.16 15.75 12.81
N GLY A 169 -0.96 15.05 13.03
CA GLY A 169 -1.91 15.37 14.10
C GLY A 169 -2.96 16.44 13.79
N LEU A 170 -3.06 16.95 12.56
CA LEU A 170 -4.00 18.02 12.19
C LEU A 170 -5.47 17.58 12.00
N ARG A 171 -5.87 16.42 12.53
CA ARG A 171 -7.26 15.95 12.41
C ARG A 171 -8.23 16.60 13.39
N GLU A 172 -7.74 17.22 14.46
CA GLU A 172 -8.58 17.86 15.49
C GLU A 172 -9.12 19.25 15.09
N GLY A 173 -8.72 19.82 13.94
CA GLY A 173 -9.18 21.15 13.50
C GLY A 173 -10.01 21.15 12.20
N ALA A 174 -10.34 19.99 11.64
CA ALA A 174 -11.05 19.89 10.35
C ALA A 174 -12.59 19.76 10.50
N GLU A 175 -13.10 19.60 11.72
CA GLU A 175 -14.55 19.56 11.99
C GLU A 175 -15.16 20.98 12.14
N GLU A 176 -14.35 22.03 12.21
CA GLU A 176 -14.82 23.43 12.39
C GLU A 176 -15.16 24.18 11.09
N TRP A 177 -15.06 23.57 9.91
CA TRP A 177 -15.32 24.24 8.62
C TRP A 177 -16.47 23.63 7.81
N ILE A 178 -17.39 22.87 8.43
CA ILE A 178 -18.53 22.25 7.73
C ILE A 178 -19.86 22.98 7.97
N GLU A 179 -19.93 24.01 8.80
CA GLU A 179 -21.15 24.81 8.95
C GLU A 179 -20.99 26.20 8.30
N GLU A 180 -22.01 26.57 7.50
CA GLU A 180 -22.21 27.76 6.66
C GLU A 180 -21.90 27.54 5.15
N GLU A 181 -22.82 27.55 4.18
CA GLU A 181 -24.28 27.65 4.07
C GLU A 181 -24.66 27.00 2.71
N PRO A 182 -25.89 26.49 2.52
CA PRO A 182 -26.33 25.93 1.24
C PRO A 182 -26.60 27.04 0.22
N VAL A 183 -25.88 27.04 -0.91
CA VAL A 183 -26.24 27.85 -2.07
C VAL A 183 -27.54 27.29 -2.66
N VAL A 184 -28.65 27.94 -2.30
CA VAL A 184 -29.94 27.80 -2.95
C VAL A 184 -29.82 28.41 -4.35
N LEU A 185 -29.85 27.58 -5.38
CA LEU A 185 -30.05 28.04 -6.76
C LEU A 185 -31.56 28.10 -7.02
N MET A 186 -32.05 29.33 -7.24
CA MET A 186 -33.28 29.64 -7.98
C MET A 186 -33.23 29.09 -9.40
#